data_AF-A0A848UYB3-F1
#
_entry.id   AF-A0A848UYB3-F1
#
_cell.length_a   1.000
_cell.length_b   1.000
_cell.length_c   1.000
_cell.angle_alpha   90.00
_cell.angle_beta   90.00
_cell.angle_gamma   90.00
#
_symmetry.space_group_name_H-M   'P 1'
#
loop_
_entity.id
_entity.type
_entity.pdbx_description
1 polymer ?
#
loop_
_entity_poly.entity_id
_entity_poly.type
_entity_poly.pdbx_seq_one_letter_code
_entity_poly.pdbx_strand_id
1 'polypeptide(L)'
;MDERPFFERVGSWFKTSVTVKLFVIGFLLLLLMIPVSMVNELINERQYRQREVEAEITRDWGNKQVVRGPLICVPTEHKTFIEDEETGEVSEYVNTNNAFFLPEELRINGTVVPRELNRDIFNVTVYETEIQLSGHFKPLHLDEWEDEHITPRWDKAQIVMGITDLSGVQDDINMNLAGKELSFNPGVSQNLPFQSGVSSPILLSEETGEIDFRTKLELQGSNGLEFAPLGKTT
;
A
#
# COMPACT_ATOMS: atom_id res chain seq x y z
N MET A 1 3.86 52.81 -74.26
CA MET A 1 4.33 51.56 -73.66
C MET A 1 4.91 51.94 -72.31
N ASP A 2 4.10 51.85 -71.26
CA ASP A 2 4.55 52.13 -69.88
C ASP A 2 4.73 50.79 -69.16
N GLU A 3 5.98 50.34 -69.06
CA GLU A 3 6.34 49.15 -68.31
C GLU A 3 6.46 49.51 -66.83
N ARG A 4 5.44 49.16 -66.03
CA ARG A 4 5.51 49.33 -64.58
C ARG A 4 6.58 48.40 -63.99
N PRO A 5 7.41 48.89 -63.06
CA PRO A 5 8.54 48.13 -62.54
C PRO A 5 8.08 46.84 -61.85
N PHE A 6 8.79 45.74 -62.12
CA PHE A 6 8.53 44.39 -61.62
C PHE A 6 8.24 44.35 -60.10
N PHE A 7 8.95 45.17 -59.32
CA PHE A 7 8.80 45.26 -57.87
C PHE A 7 7.45 45.83 -57.40
N GLU A 8 6.80 46.72 -58.17
CA GLU A 8 5.46 47.23 -57.83
C GLU A 8 4.35 46.20 -58.09
N ARG A 9 4.53 45.35 -59.12
CA ARG A 9 3.61 44.24 -59.41
C ARG A 9 3.70 43.13 -58.36
N VAL A 10 4.90 42.81 -57.89
CA VAL A 10 5.11 41.84 -56.80
C VAL A 10 4.51 42.36 -55.49
N GLY A 11 4.75 43.64 -55.15
CA GLY A 11 4.21 44.25 -53.92
C GLY A 11 2.68 44.38 -53.90
N SER A 12 2.04 44.65 -55.05
CA SER A 12 0.57 44.70 -55.15
C SER A 12 -0.07 43.31 -55.11
N TRP A 13 0.52 42.30 -55.75
CA TRP A 13 0.07 40.89 -55.67
C TRP A 13 0.18 40.33 -54.24
N PHE A 14 1.23 40.69 -53.49
CA PHE A 14 1.36 40.34 -52.06
C PHE A 14 0.26 40.97 -51.17
N LYS A 15 -0.23 42.16 -51.51
CA LYS A 15 -1.24 42.88 -50.70
C LYS A 15 -2.67 42.34 -50.89
N THR A 16 -3.02 41.88 -52.09
CA THR A 16 -4.38 41.37 -52.42
C THR A 16 -4.52 39.85 -52.38
N SER A 17 -3.42 39.10 -52.43
CA SER A 17 -3.50 37.63 -52.49
C SER A 17 -3.78 36.99 -51.11
N VAL A 18 -4.94 36.34 -50.99
CA VAL A 18 -5.39 35.64 -49.77
C VAL A 18 -4.44 34.50 -49.39
N THR A 19 -3.88 33.78 -50.38
CA THR A 19 -2.95 32.67 -50.18
C THR A 19 -1.68 33.11 -49.44
N VAL A 20 -1.15 34.28 -49.78
CA VAL A 20 0.05 34.83 -49.13
C VAL A 20 -0.24 35.19 -47.68
N LYS A 21 -1.40 35.80 -47.40
CA LYS A 21 -1.83 36.10 -46.02
C LYS A 21 -1.96 34.82 -45.20
N LEU A 22 -2.55 33.76 -45.77
CA LEU A 22 -2.70 32.46 -45.11
C LEU A 22 -1.35 31.80 -44.82
N PHE A 23 -0.39 31.90 -45.75
CA PHE A 23 0.97 31.41 -45.54
C PHE A 23 1.69 32.16 -44.41
N VAL A 24 1.61 33.49 -44.38
CA VAL A 24 2.22 34.29 -43.31
C VAL A 24 1.61 33.96 -41.95
N ILE A 25 0.30 33.80 -41.87
CA ILE A 25 -0.38 33.36 -40.64
C ILE A 25 0.12 31.97 -40.23
N GLY A 26 0.19 31.01 -41.14
CA GLY A 26 0.70 29.66 -40.87
C GLY A 26 2.17 29.67 -40.40
N PHE A 27 3.01 30.48 -41.02
CA PHE A 27 4.40 30.65 -40.62
C PHE A 27 4.54 31.26 -39.22
N LEU A 28 3.75 32.30 -38.91
CA LEU A 28 3.73 32.91 -37.59
C LEU A 28 3.23 31.94 -36.51
N LEU A 29 2.23 31.11 -36.82
CA LEU A 29 1.75 30.05 -35.92
C LEU A 29 2.87 29.03 -35.63
N LEU A 30 3.59 28.60 -36.66
CA LEU A 30 4.74 27.70 -36.51
C LEU A 30 5.84 28.31 -35.64
N LEU A 31 6.16 29.59 -35.87
CA LEU A 31 7.16 30.32 -35.10
C LEU A 31 6.74 30.44 -33.64
N LEU A 32 5.47 30.72 -33.37
CA LEU A 32 4.91 30.78 -32.01
C LEU A 32 4.81 29.40 -31.33
N MET A 33 4.81 28.31 -32.10
CA MET A 33 4.79 26.96 -31.54
C MET A 33 6.09 26.62 -30.80
N ILE A 34 7.22 27.19 -31.25
CA ILE A 34 8.54 26.99 -30.63
C ILE A 34 8.55 27.45 -29.16
N PRO A 35 8.26 28.73 -28.82
CA PRO A 35 8.27 29.18 -27.44
C PRO A 35 7.21 28.48 -26.58
N VAL A 36 6.06 28.11 -27.16
CA VAL A 36 5.04 27.33 -26.44
C VAL A 36 5.56 25.94 -26.08
N SER A 37 6.27 25.26 -27.00
CA SER A 37 6.91 23.97 -26.70
C SER A 37 7.93 24.09 -25.58
N MET A 38 8.78 25.12 -25.62
CA MET A 38 9.79 25.36 -24.58
C MET A 38 9.17 25.59 -23.20
N VAL A 39 8.06 26.34 -23.11
CA VAL A 39 7.35 26.55 -21.85
C VAL A 39 6.76 25.23 -21.33
N ASN A 40 6.16 24.43 -22.21
CA ASN A 40 5.62 23.12 -21.83
C ASN A 40 6.72 22.16 -21.34
N GLU A 41 7.87 22.14 -22.01
CA GLU A 41 9.03 21.36 -21.59
C GLU A 41 9.51 21.76 -20.20
N LEU A 42 9.61 23.08 -19.93
CA LEU A 42 10.00 23.59 -18.61
C LEU A 42 8.99 23.22 -17.51
N ILE A 43 7.68 23.30 -17.82
CA ILE A 43 6.62 22.88 -16.89
C ILE A 43 6.74 21.38 -16.59
N ASN A 44 6.95 20.57 -17.62
CA ASN A 44 7.10 19.12 -17.47
C ASN A 44 8.35 18.77 -16.64
N GLU A 45 9.48 19.45 -16.87
CA GLU A 45 10.69 19.27 -16.07
C GLU A 45 10.44 19.60 -14.59
N ARG A 46 9.73 20.69 -14.31
CA ARG A 46 9.37 21.09 -12.94
C ARG A 46 8.48 20.06 -12.25
N GLN A 47 7.46 19.56 -12.94
CA GLN A 47 6.58 18.52 -12.39
C GLN A 47 7.30 17.20 -12.16
N TYR A 48 8.23 16.84 -13.05
CA TYR A 48 9.03 15.63 -12.89
C TYR A 48 9.95 15.74 -11.68
N ARG A 49 10.68 16.86 -11.55
CA ARG A 49 11.57 17.12 -10.40
C ARG A 49 10.82 17.14 -9.07
N GLN A 50 9.62 17.72 -9.03
CA GLN A 50 8.80 17.70 -7.83
C GLN A 50 8.44 16.26 -7.43
N ARG A 51 7.99 15.44 -8.37
CA ARG A 51 7.65 14.02 -8.11
C ARG A 51 8.86 13.20 -7.67
N GLU A 52 10.04 13.48 -8.23
CA GLU A 52 11.29 12.85 -7.84
C GLU A 52 11.64 13.17 -6.38
N VAL A 53 11.56 14.44 -5.99
CA VAL A 53 11.80 14.89 -4.60
C VAL A 53 10.77 14.29 -3.63
N GLU A 54 9.49 14.27 -4.01
CA GLU A 54 8.43 13.63 -3.22
C GLU A 54 8.68 12.13 -3.02
N ALA A 55 9.08 11.41 -4.08
CA ALA A 55 9.38 9.99 -4.02
C ALA A 55 10.62 9.71 -3.17
N GLU A 56 11.64 10.57 -3.23
CA GLU A 56 12.85 10.43 -2.43
C GLU A 56 12.59 10.64 -0.94
N ILE A 57 11.89 11.73 -0.56
CA ILE A 57 11.49 11.95 0.83
C ILE A 57 10.60 10.81 1.33
N THR A 58 9.64 10.37 0.52
CA THR A 58 8.74 9.28 0.88
C THR A 58 9.49 7.96 1.06
N ARG A 59 10.54 7.70 0.27
CA ARG A 59 11.37 6.50 0.41
C ARG A 59 12.18 6.50 1.69
N ASP A 60 12.65 7.67 2.13
CA ASP A 60 13.48 7.81 3.33
C ASP A 60 12.62 7.87 4.62
N TRP A 61 11.41 8.44 4.55
CA TRP A 61 10.52 8.65 5.70
C TRP A 61 9.46 7.55 5.87
N GLY A 62 8.99 6.97 4.78
CA GLY A 62 7.91 5.99 4.74
C GLY A 62 6.78 6.38 3.80
N ASN A 63 6.27 5.40 3.07
CA ASN A 63 5.17 5.53 2.13
C ASN A 63 3.81 5.70 2.84
N LYS A 64 2.74 5.71 2.04
CA LYS A 64 1.37 5.60 2.53
C LYS A 64 1.24 4.34 3.40
N GLN A 65 0.84 4.53 4.65
CA GLN A 65 0.68 3.44 5.60
C GLN A 65 -0.75 2.93 5.62
N VAL A 66 -0.91 1.62 5.50
CA VAL A 66 -2.16 0.92 5.83
C VAL A 66 -1.86 -0.09 6.93
N VAL A 67 -2.51 0.08 8.08
CA VAL A 67 -2.42 -0.83 9.22
C VAL A 67 -3.63 -1.76 9.22
N ARG A 68 -3.36 -3.06 9.34
CA ARG A 68 -4.38 -4.12 9.30
C ARG A 68 -4.21 -5.06 10.49
N GLY A 69 -5.29 -5.34 11.21
CA GLY A 69 -5.30 -6.31 12.30
C GLY A 69 -5.16 -5.67 13.68
N PRO A 70 -4.68 -6.43 14.69
CA PRO A 70 -4.06 -7.76 14.60
C PRO A 70 -5.04 -8.91 14.29
N LEU A 71 -4.52 -10.04 13.81
CA LEU A 71 -5.24 -11.31 13.69
C LEU A 71 -4.39 -12.49 14.16
N ILE A 72 -5.04 -13.57 14.57
CA ILE A 72 -4.38 -14.83 14.92
C ILE A 72 -4.46 -15.77 13.72
N CYS A 73 -3.33 -16.37 13.35
CA CYS A 73 -3.23 -17.37 12.30
C CYS A 73 -2.82 -18.71 12.91
N VAL A 74 -3.62 -19.75 12.68
CA VAL A 74 -3.33 -21.12 13.12
C VAL A 74 -3.24 -22.02 11.88
N PRO A 75 -2.10 -22.63 11.58
CA PRO A 75 -2.01 -23.58 10.48
C PRO A 75 -2.92 -24.79 10.73
N THR A 76 -3.58 -25.28 9.70
CA THR A 76 -4.43 -26.47 9.73
C THR A 76 -3.93 -27.49 8.72
N GLU A 77 -3.85 -28.75 9.14
CA GLU A 77 -3.55 -29.88 8.27
C GLU A 77 -4.86 -30.53 7.83
N HIS A 78 -5.09 -30.61 6.53
CA HIS A 78 -6.21 -31.30 5.91
C HIS A 78 -5.70 -32.59 5.26
N LYS A 79 -6.30 -33.72 5.62
CA LYS A 79 -6.02 -35.00 4.98
C LYS A 79 -7.03 -35.25 3.88
N THR A 80 -6.57 -35.30 2.64
CA THR A 80 -7.39 -35.69 1.48
C THR A 80 -6.96 -37.07 1.01
N PHE A 81 -7.94 -37.96 0.86
CA PHE A 81 -7.74 -39.28 0.27
C PHE A 81 -8.13 -39.22 -1.20
N ILE A 82 -7.19 -39.50 -2.09
CA ILE A 82 -7.44 -39.58 -3.54
C ILE A 82 -7.30 -41.05 -3.94
N GLU A 83 -8.39 -41.62 -4.43
CA GLU A 83 -8.40 -42.95 -5.03
C GLU A 83 -8.01 -42.84 -6.51
N ASP A 84 -6.99 -43.59 -6.91
CA ASP A 84 -6.57 -43.68 -8.30
C ASP A 84 -7.58 -44.54 -9.11
N GLU A 85 -8.20 -43.96 -10.14
CA GLU A 85 -9.27 -44.61 -10.92
C GLU A 85 -8.78 -45.84 -11.72
N GLU A 86 -7.47 -45.98 -12.01
CA GLU A 86 -6.92 -47.11 -12.75
C GLU A 86 -6.44 -48.25 -11.83
N THR A 87 -5.90 -47.91 -10.65
CA THR A 87 -5.26 -48.89 -9.75
C THR A 87 -6.07 -49.19 -8.48
N GLY A 88 -7.05 -48.36 -8.13
CA GLY A 88 -7.80 -48.44 -6.88
C GLY A 88 -6.95 -48.14 -5.64
N GLU A 89 -5.74 -47.60 -5.81
CA GLU A 89 -4.85 -47.25 -4.71
C GLU A 89 -5.30 -45.92 -4.08
N VAL A 90 -5.57 -45.94 -2.77
CA VAL A 90 -5.92 -44.74 -2.02
C VAL A 90 -4.65 -44.09 -1.51
N SER A 91 -4.36 -42.89 -2.00
CA SER A 91 -3.21 -42.08 -1.57
C SER A 91 -3.65 -40.97 -0.62
N GLU A 92 -2.97 -40.85 0.52
CA GLU A 92 -3.19 -39.80 1.52
C GLU A 92 -2.31 -38.58 1.19
N TYR A 93 -2.95 -37.43 0.93
CA TYR A 93 -2.28 -36.15 0.76
C TYR A 93 -2.59 -35.25 1.95
N VAL A 94 -1.54 -34.68 2.56
CA VAL A 94 -1.67 -33.68 3.62
C VAL A 94 -1.49 -32.30 3.01
N ASN A 95 -2.56 -31.50 3.00
CA ASN A 95 -2.51 -30.10 2.59
C ASN A 95 -2.49 -29.19 3.83
N THR A 96 -1.69 -28.12 3.80
CA THR A 96 -1.61 -27.15 4.91
C THR A 96 -2.33 -25.87 4.52
N ASN A 97 -3.41 -25.56 5.23
CA ASN A 97 -4.13 -24.30 5.13
C ASN A 97 -3.90 -23.45 6.38
N ASN A 98 -4.41 -22.22 6.38
CA ASN A 98 -4.34 -21.31 7.52
C ASN A 98 -5.75 -20.92 7.96
N ALA A 99 -6.01 -21.11 9.25
CA ALA A 99 -7.14 -20.56 9.97
C ALA A 99 -6.87 -19.11 10.38
N PHE A 100 -7.78 -18.20 10.09
CA PHE A 100 -7.67 -16.80 10.53
C PHE A 100 -8.74 -16.48 11.55
N PHE A 101 -8.32 -16.04 12.73
CA PHE A 101 -9.19 -15.58 13.79
C PHE A 101 -9.04 -14.07 13.94
N LEU A 102 -10.17 -13.39 13.79
CA LEU A 102 -10.28 -11.95 13.89
C LEU A 102 -10.70 -11.54 15.31
N PRO A 103 -10.32 -10.34 15.78
CA PRO A 103 -10.75 -9.87 17.09
C PRO A 103 -12.27 -9.59 17.10
N GLU A 104 -12.93 -9.86 18.22
CA GLU A 104 -14.35 -9.51 18.37
C GLU A 104 -14.51 -8.00 18.49
N GLU A 105 -13.58 -7.36 19.21
CA GLU A 105 -13.49 -5.92 19.34
C GLU A 105 -12.07 -5.43 19.01
N LEU A 106 -11.97 -4.39 18.19
CA LEU A 106 -10.73 -3.71 17.85
C LEU A 106 -10.90 -2.21 18.06
N ARG A 107 -10.26 -1.64 19.07
CA ARG A 107 -10.21 -0.20 19.31
C ARG A 107 -8.90 0.36 18.81
N ILE A 108 -9.00 1.37 17.95
CA ILE A 108 -7.86 2.08 17.36
C ILE A 108 -7.93 3.53 17.83
N ASN A 109 -6.95 3.93 18.63
CA ASN A 109 -6.79 5.33 19.03
C ASN A 109 -5.42 5.80 18.56
N GLY A 110 -5.32 6.99 17.98
CA GLY A 110 -4.02 7.49 17.58
C GLY A 110 -3.99 8.99 17.40
N THR A 111 -2.78 9.54 17.52
CA THR A 111 -2.51 10.94 17.22
C THR A 111 -1.68 11.01 15.95
N VAL A 112 -2.06 11.88 15.02
CA VAL A 112 -1.33 12.14 13.77
C VAL A 112 -0.78 13.56 13.84
N VAL A 113 0.54 13.69 13.73
CA VAL A 113 1.23 14.98 13.74
C VAL A 113 1.82 15.23 12.35
N PRO A 114 1.23 16.13 11.54
CA PRO A 114 1.80 16.48 10.25
C PRO A 114 3.09 17.28 10.42
N ARG A 115 4.06 17.05 9.53
CA ARG A 115 5.32 17.79 9.44
C ARG A 115 5.60 18.17 7.99
N GLU A 116 6.18 19.34 7.79
CA GLU A 116 6.71 19.74 6.48
C GLU A 116 8.20 19.43 6.43
N LEU A 117 8.59 18.60 5.46
CA LEU A 117 9.98 18.39 5.11
C LEU A 117 10.33 19.23 3.89
N ASN A 118 11.46 19.92 3.96
CA ASN A 118 11.98 20.70 2.85
C ASN A 118 13.12 19.94 2.18
N ARG A 119 13.07 19.86 0.86
CA ARG A 119 14.21 19.44 0.05
C ARG A 119 14.31 20.33 -1.18
N ASP A 120 15.47 20.96 -1.33
CA ASP A 120 15.73 22.07 -2.25
C ASP A 120 14.74 23.24 -2.08
N ILE A 121 13.81 23.39 -3.03
CA ILE A 121 12.79 24.44 -3.08
C ILE A 121 11.37 23.85 -2.96
N PHE A 122 11.27 22.54 -2.71
CA PHE A 122 10.01 21.82 -2.60
C PHE A 122 9.75 21.47 -1.14
N ASN A 123 8.49 21.58 -0.75
CA ASN A 123 8.00 21.17 0.56
C ASN A 123 7.12 19.94 0.36
N VAL A 124 7.33 18.92 1.19
CA VAL A 124 6.54 17.69 1.19
C VAL A 124 5.97 17.50 2.58
N THR A 125 4.66 17.29 2.65
CA THR A 125 3.98 17.03 3.92
C THR A 125 4.05 15.54 4.24
N VAL A 126 4.67 15.23 5.36
CA VAL A 126 4.74 13.89 5.95
C VAL A 126 4.04 13.91 7.30
N TYR A 127 3.95 12.76 7.97
CA TYR A 127 3.42 12.70 9.32
C TYR A 127 4.22 11.73 10.19
N GLU A 128 4.09 11.95 11.49
CA GLU A 128 4.44 11.00 12.54
C GLU A 128 3.17 10.63 13.28
N THR A 129 3.08 9.37 13.69
CA THR A 129 1.92 8.88 14.44
C THR A 129 2.31 8.09 15.67
N GLU A 130 1.47 8.23 16.69
CA GLU A 130 1.43 7.33 17.83
C GLU A 130 0.06 6.66 17.85
N ILE A 131 0.02 5.36 17.60
CA ILE A 131 -1.20 4.56 17.47
C ILE A 131 -1.23 3.53 18.59
N GLN A 132 -2.35 3.44 19.27
CA GLN A 132 -2.67 2.43 20.27
C GLN A 132 -3.79 1.55 19.74
N LEU A 133 -3.48 0.25 19.60
CA LEU A 133 -4.46 -0.77 19.26
C LEU A 133 -4.76 -1.58 20.51
N SER A 134 -6.04 -1.82 20.79
CA SER A 134 -6.46 -2.67 21.89
C SER A 134 -7.75 -3.39 21.57
N GLY A 135 -8.00 -4.52 22.21
CA GLY A 135 -9.18 -5.33 21.94
C GLY A 135 -9.07 -6.71 22.54
N HIS A 136 -9.96 -7.60 22.12
CA HIS A 136 -9.96 -8.99 22.56
C HIS A 136 -10.38 -9.95 21.44
N PHE A 137 -9.83 -11.17 21.50
CA PHE A 137 -10.29 -12.31 20.72
C PHE A 137 -11.21 -13.16 21.58
N LYS A 138 -12.30 -13.65 20.99
CA LYS A 138 -13.12 -14.70 21.62
C LYS A 138 -12.33 -16.01 21.75
N PRO A 139 -12.79 -16.93 22.60
CA PRO A 139 -12.29 -18.30 22.62
C PRO A 139 -12.24 -18.89 21.21
N LEU A 140 -11.08 -19.44 20.87
CA LEU A 140 -10.77 -19.88 19.51
C LEU A 140 -11.30 -21.30 19.32
N HIS A 141 -12.56 -21.43 18.92
CA HIS A 141 -13.17 -22.72 18.61
C HIS A 141 -13.16 -22.97 17.11
N LEU A 142 -12.75 -24.17 16.71
CA LEU A 142 -12.81 -24.65 15.33
C LEU A 142 -14.08 -25.47 15.07
N ASP A 143 -14.93 -25.65 16.08
CA ASP A 143 -16.18 -26.41 16.04
C ASP A 143 -17.15 -25.92 14.96
N GLU A 144 -16.98 -24.67 14.49
CA GLU A 144 -17.75 -24.11 13.37
C GLU A 144 -17.35 -24.69 12.00
N TRP A 145 -16.24 -25.44 11.92
CA TRP A 145 -15.79 -26.10 10.70
C TRP A 145 -16.16 -27.58 10.77
N GLU A 146 -17.26 -27.94 10.11
CA GLU A 146 -17.89 -29.28 10.10
C GLU A 146 -17.06 -30.38 9.39
N ASP A 147 -15.72 -30.31 9.39
CA ASP A 147 -14.85 -31.29 8.74
C ASP A 147 -13.96 -32.03 9.75
N GLU A 148 -14.28 -33.31 9.99
CA GLU A 148 -13.56 -34.21 10.89
C GLU A 148 -12.08 -34.44 10.50
N HIS A 149 -11.65 -34.01 9.31
CA HIS A 149 -10.28 -34.21 8.81
C HIS A 149 -9.36 -33.01 9.01
N ILE A 150 -9.80 -31.96 9.71
CA ILE A 150 -9.00 -30.77 9.99
C ILE A 150 -8.30 -30.92 11.33
N THR A 151 -6.97 -30.97 11.30
CA THR A 151 -6.16 -30.95 12.53
C THR A 151 -5.48 -29.59 12.71
N PRO A 152 -5.88 -28.78 13.70
CA PRO A 152 -5.24 -27.50 13.97
C PRO A 152 -3.88 -27.67 14.66
N ARG A 153 -2.91 -26.86 14.21
CA ARG A 153 -1.56 -26.80 14.77
C ARG A 153 -1.43 -25.61 15.71
N TRP A 154 -2.07 -25.69 16.87
CA TRP A 154 -2.00 -24.66 17.92
C TRP A 154 -0.57 -24.35 18.38
N ASP A 155 0.33 -25.34 18.28
CA ASP A 155 1.76 -25.22 18.56
C ASP A 155 2.51 -24.30 17.58
N LYS A 156 1.93 -24.06 16.40
CA LYS A 156 2.49 -23.23 15.33
C LYS A 156 1.67 -21.96 15.09
N ALA A 157 0.82 -21.59 16.05
CA ALA A 157 0.04 -20.38 15.94
C ALA A 157 0.95 -19.14 15.93
N GLN A 158 0.50 -18.12 15.21
CA GLN A 158 1.20 -16.84 15.12
C GLN A 158 0.19 -15.71 15.17
N ILE A 159 0.54 -14.61 15.83
CA ILE A 159 -0.18 -13.34 15.72
C ILE A 159 0.46 -12.51 14.61
N VAL A 160 -0.36 -11.89 13.79
CA VAL A 160 0.07 -11.18 12.58
C VAL A 160 -0.61 -9.83 12.53
N MET A 161 0.14 -8.81 12.13
CA MET A 161 -0.38 -7.49 11.83
C MET A 161 0.16 -7.02 10.49
N GLY A 162 -0.73 -6.57 9.60
CA GLY A 162 -0.36 -6.02 8.31
C GLY A 162 0.08 -4.57 8.46
N ILE A 163 1.27 -4.25 7.93
CA ILE A 163 1.79 -2.89 7.82
C ILE A 163 2.37 -2.77 6.42
N THR A 164 1.89 -1.80 5.64
CA THR A 164 2.22 -1.73 4.21
C THR A 164 3.70 -1.44 3.98
N ASP A 165 4.28 -0.52 4.75
CA ASP A 165 5.68 -0.14 4.62
C ASP A 165 6.39 -0.11 5.97
N LEU A 166 7.20 -1.13 6.22
CA LEU A 166 7.96 -1.28 7.48
C LEU A 166 9.11 -0.29 7.60
N SER A 167 9.51 0.41 6.53
CA SER A 167 10.57 1.43 6.61
C SER A 167 10.18 2.63 7.48
N GLY A 168 8.87 2.88 7.63
CA GLY A 168 8.34 3.94 8.49
C GLY A 168 8.14 3.52 9.95
N VAL A 169 8.46 2.29 10.35
CA VAL A 169 8.37 1.85 11.74
C VAL A 169 9.57 2.39 12.52
N GLN A 170 9.35 3.21 13.55
CA GLN A 170 10.45 3.85 14.30
C GLN A 170 11.06 2.94 15.38
N ASP A 171 10.23 2.13 16.03
CA ASP A 171 10.61 1.33 17.21
C ASP A 171 10.16 -0.14 17.06
N ASP A 172 10.74 -1.00 17.88
CA ASP A 172 10.32 -2.41 17.98
C ASP A 172 8.84 -2.51 18.36
N ILE A 173 8.10 -3.28 17.58
CA ILE A 173 6.67 -3.48 17.80
C ILE A 173 6.49 -4.53 18.89
N ASN A 174 6.03 -4.07 20.06
CA ASN A 174 5.69 -4.92 21.19
C ASN A 174 4.18 -4.97 21.41
N MET A 175 3.68 -6.13 21.84
CA MET A 175 2.29 -6.32 22.19
C MET A 175 2.18 -7.08 23.51
N ASN A 176 1.31 -6.59 24.38
CA ASN A 176 0.82 -7.39 25.49
C ASN A 176 -0.33 -8.26 24.99
N LEU A 177 -0.19 -9.57 25.08
CA LEU A 177 -1.21 -10.55 24.74
C LEU A 177 -1.48 -11.41 25.98
N ALA A 178 -2.71 -11.40 26.49
CA ALA A 178 -3.10 -12.09 27.73
C ALA A 178 -2.11 -11.84 28.91
N GLY A 179 -1.62 -10.61 29.06
CA GLY A 179 -0.68 -10.24 30.12
C GLY A 179 0.80 -10.54 29.81
N LYS A 180 1.11 -11.28 28.75
CA LYS A 180 2.48 -11.59 28.32
C LYS A 180 2.96 -10.62 27.24
N GLU A 181 4.17 -10.12 27.38
CA GLU A 181 4.80 -9.29 26.36
C GLU A 181 5.36 -10.15 25.21
N LEU A 182 5.04 -9.75 23.98
CA LEU A 182 5.44 -10.38 22.73
C LEU A 182 6.11 -9.32 21.85
N SER A 183 7.30 -9.63 21.36
CA SER A 183 8.00 -8.82 20.36
C SER A 183 7.71 -9.36 18.97
N PHE A 184 7.36 -8.47 18.07
CA PHE A 184 7.12 -8.81 16.68
C PHE A 184 8.41 -8.83 15.86
N ASN A 185 8.45 -9.72 14.87
CA ASN A 185 9.51 -9.74 13.87
C ASN A 185 8.99 -9.19 12.53
N PRO A 186 9.82 -8.43 11.79
CA PRO A 186 9.51 -8.02 10.42
C PRO A 186 9.25 -9.23 9.52
N GLY A 187 8.19 -9.15 8.73
CA GLY A 187 7.84 -10.15 7.74
C GLY A 187 6.60 -10.96 8.09
N VAL A 188 5.95 -11.41 7.01
CA VAL A 188 4.76 -12.26 7.03
C VAL A 188 5.02 -13.45 6.10
N SER A 189 4.58 -14.63 6.50
CA SER A 189 4.65 -15.85 5.68
C SER A 189 3.79 -15.72 4.41
N GLN A 190 4.17 -16.39 3.32
CA GLN A 190 3.55 -16.25 1.98
C GLN A 190 2.05 -16.61 1.92
N ASN A 191 1.52 -17.33 2.92
CA ASN A 191 0.13 -17.78 2.99
C ASN A 191 -0.73 -16.93 3.94
N LEU A 192 -0.35 -15.67 4.18
CA LEU A 192 -1.07 -14.73 5.03
C LEU A 192 -1.80 -13.69 4.16
N PRO A 193 -2.89 -13.06 4.66
CA PRO A 193 -3.70 -12.10 3.89
C PRO A 193 -2.99 -10.76 3.65
N PHE A 194 -1.72 -10.63 4.04
CA PHE A 194 -0.94 -9.40 3.98
C PHE A 194 0.32 -9.62 3.14
N GLN A 195 0.66 -8.64 2.30
CA GLN A 195 1.89 -8.65 1.51
C GLN A 195 3.12 -8.20 2.32
N SER A 196 2.89 -7.40 3.36
CA SER A 196 3.89 -6.89 4.28
C SER A 196 3.26 -6.70 5.65
N GLY A 197 4.09 -6.78 6.69
CA GLY A 197 3.66 -6.66 8.06
C GLY A 197 4.64 -7.32 9.01
N VAL A 198 4.15 -7.58 10.21
CA VAL A 198 4.93 -8.18 11.28
C VAL A 198 4.21 -9.40 11.85
N SER A 199 4.98 -10.36 12.33
CA SER A 199 4.46 -11.57 12.95
C SER A 199 5.23 -11.97 14.21
N SER A 200 4.56 -12.64 15.14
CA SER A 200 5.18 -13.28 16.30
C SER A 200 4.55 -14.65 16.52
N PRO A 201 5.35 -15.71 16.78
CA PRO A 201 4.80 -16.99 17.20
C PRO A 201 4.13 -16.84 18.57
N ILE A 202 3.02 -17.55 18.76
CA ILE A 202 2.28 -17.63 20.02
C ILE A 202 1.99 -19.10 20.33
N LEU A 203 2.05 -19.45 21.61
CA LEU A 203 1.63 -20.77 22.06
C LEU A 203 0.18 -20.68 22.50
N LEU A 204 -0.69 -21.34 21.74
CA LEU A 204 -2.11 -21.46 22.05
C LEU A 204 -2.43 -22.90 22.42
N SER A 205 -3.53 -23.08 23.14
CA SER A 205 -4.20 -24.35 23.34
C SER A 205 -5.67 -24.24 22.96
N GLU A 206 -6.33 -25.37 22.73
CA GLU A 206 -7.76 -25.44 22.42
C GLU A 206 -8.64 -24.89 23.58
N GLU A 207 -8.13 -24.94 24.81
CA GLU A 207 -8.78 -24.37 25.99
C GLU A 207 -8.46 -22.87 26.20
N THR A 208 -7.82 -22.21 25.22
CA THR A 208 -7.52 -20.78 25.37
C THR A 208 -8.82 -19.99 25.38
N GLY A 209 -9.11 -19.36 26.51
CA GLY A 209 -10.26 -18.49 26.68
C GLY A 209 -10.13 -17.18 25.90
N GLU A 210 -10.83 -16.15 26.37
CA GLU A 210 -10.73 -14.82 25.79
C GLU A 210 -9.29 -14.27 25.90
N ILE A 211 -8.80 -13.69 24.80
CA ILE A 211 -7.42 -13.19 24.70
C ILE A 211 -7.44 -11.69 24.49
N ASP A 212 -7.15 -10.94 25.54
CA ASP A 212 -6.94 -9.49 25.44
C ASP A 212 -5.61 -9.18 24.75
N PHE A 213 -5.60 -8.12 23.94
CA PHE A 213 -4.38 -7.57 23.37
C PHE A 213 -4.29 -6.06 23.52
N ARG A 214 -3.05 -5.57 23.65
CA ARG A 214 -2.73 -4.15 23.57
C ARG A 214 -1.36 -3.97 22.94
N THR A 215 -1.26 -3.05 21.98
CA THR A 215 0.02 -2.72 21.32
C THR A 215 0.07 -1.23 21.01
N LYS A 216 1.29 -0.71 21.01
CA LYS A 216 1.61 0.66 20.62
C LYS A 216 2.44 0.59 19.35
N LEU A 217 2.09 1.41 18.37
CA LEU A 217 2.78 1.52 17.08
C LEU A 217 3.19 2.97 16.87
N GLU A 218 4.46 3.18 16.58
CA GLU A 218 4.99 4.47 16.16
C GLU A 218 5.36 4.39 14.69
N LEU A 219 4.55 5.03 13.85
CA LEU A 219 4.67 4.95 12.39
C LEU A 219 4.90 6.34 11.78
N GLN A 220 5.80 6.36 10.81
CA GLN A 220 6.03 7.45 9.88
C GLN A 220 5.46 7.09 8.52
N GLY A 221 4.96 8.11 7.83
CA GLY A 221 4.44 7.95 6.48
C GLY A 221 4.17 9.26 5.79
N SER A 222 3.81 9.15 4.52
CA SER A 222 3.42 10.27 3.68
C SER A 222 2.09 9.97 2.96
N ASN A 223 1.44 11.00 2.40
CA ASN A 223 0.21 10.94 1.60
C ASN A 223 -1.08 10.48 2.30
N GLY A 224 -1.03 9.51 3.22
CA GLY A 224 -2.21 9.05 3.94
C GLY A 224 -1.92 7.93 4.95
N LEU A 225 -2.82 7.80 5.90
CA LEU A 225 -2.86 6.74 6.90
C LEU A 225 -4.24 6.09 6.86
N GLU A 226 -4.28 4.78 6.66
CA GLU A 226 -5.51 4.01 6.58
C GLU A 226 -5.50 2.85 7.58
N PHE A 227 -6.67 2.53 8.11
CA PHE A 227 -6.88 1.42 9.01
C PHE A 227 -7.90 0.46 8.40
N ALA A 228 -7.56 -0.82 8.35
CA ALA A 228 -8.52 -1.86 7.99
C ALA A 228 -9.22 -2.37 9.25
N PRO A 229 -10.54 -2.14 9.41
CA PRO A 229 -11.30 -2.62 10.56
C PRO A 229 -11.50 -4.13 10.43
N LEU A 230 -10.56 -4.91 10.95
CA LEU A 230 -10.65 -6.37 10.95
C LEU A 230 -11.40 -6.92 12.17
N GLY A 231 -11.84 -6.07 13.09
CA GLY A 231 -12.67 -6.47 14.22
C GLY A 231 -14.14 -6.55 13.84
N LYS A 232 -14.89 -7.49 14.45
CA LYS A 232 -16.34 -7.56 14.27
C LYS A 232 -17.04 -6.27 14.76
N THR A 233 -16.51 -5.66 15.81
CA THR A 233 -16.82 -4.30 16.25
C THR A 233 -15.53 -3.48 16.22
N THR A 234 -15.56 -2.30 15.58
CA THR A 234 -14.42 -1.36 15.50
C THR A 234 -14.87 0.06 15.82
#